data_AF-A0A1R0WEM4-F1
#
_entry.id   AF-A0A1R0WEM4-F1
#
_cell.length_a   1.000
_cell.length_b   1.000
_cell.length_c   1.000
_cell.angle_alpha   90.00
_cell.angle_beta   90.00
_cell.angle_gamma   90.00
#
_symmetry.space_group_name_H-M   'P 1'
#
loop_
_entity.id
_entity.type
_entity.pdbx_description
1 polymer ?
#
loop_
_entity_poly.entity_id
_entity_poly.type
_entity_poly.pdbx_seq_one_letter_code
_entity_poly.pdbx_strand_id
1 'polypeptide(L)'
;MTQQTKRSRMMMFTLLAVILLSATIFFAAIFMIESPGGIADRRLSEAVGMNEDFLKIPIGKTPEAAVEQFRGGSSSPYVIHQEPVDEGMLLFKTSTRQESTNLQVEYVRNTWLGWKWVWGGGFSNSEASDKPSAVHYMSLPELKGVSTPFPMLFGYVFDPSIVRITVETMKDGSNEAKQIKVGPDEHLWFVLLPSSADMPYEIKGYDESGEQIASKMIDDPNDSGIFDLGTTASSAP
;
A
#
# COMPACT_ATOMS: atom_id res chain seq x y z
N MET A 1 -16.98 36.87 50.52
CA MET A 1 -16.57 35.75 49.64
C MET A 1 -15.82 34.73 50.48
N THR A 2 -16.38 33.56 50.73
CA THR A 2 -15.83 32.57 51.67
C THR A 2 -14.55 31.92 51.11
N GLN A 3 -13.57 31.65 51.97
CA GLN A 3 -12.25 31.09 51.61
C GLN A 3 -12.34 29.80 50.75
N GLN A 4 -13.44 29.05 50.91
CA GLN A 4 -13.79 27.86 50.14
C GLN A 4 -14.07 28.15 48.65
N THR A 5 -14.74 29.27 48.33
CA THR A 5 -15.00 29.69 46.94
C THR A 5 -13.73 30.12 46.20
N LYS A 6 -12.77 30.72 46.91
CA LYS A 6 -11.46 31.10 46.35
C LYS A 6 -10.58 29.87 46.05
N ARG A 7 -10.56 28.88 46.95
CA ARG A 7 -9.85 27.60 46.74
C ARG A 7 -10.44 26.77 45.60
N SER A 8 -11.77 26.69 45.49
CA SER A 8 -12.45 25.98 44.39
C SER A 8 -12.15 26.62 43.02
N ARG A 9 -12.20 27.95 42.93
CA ARG A 9 -11.82 28.67 41.69
C ARG A 9 -10.36 28.46 41.33
N MET A 10 -9.45 28.52 42.30
CA MET A 10 -8.03 28.28 42.07
C MET A 10 -7.75 26.85 41.59
N MET A 11 -8.40 25.83 42.18
CA MET A 11 -8.34 24.45 41.68
C MET A 11 -8.85 24.32 40.24
N MET A 12 -9.96 24.99 39.90
CA MET A 12 -10.49 24.99 38.53
C MET A 12 -9.51 25.62 37.53
N PHE A 13 -8.86 26.74 37.89
CA PHE A 13 -7.84 27.35 37.03
C PHE A 13 -6.61 26.46 36.87
N THR A 14 -6.14 25.81 37.94
CA THR A 14 -5.03 24.85 37.85
C THR A 14 -5.40 23.67 36.96
N LEU A 15 -6.60 23.11 37.10
CA LEU A 15 -7.08 22.02 36.25
C LEU A 15 -7.13 22.43 34.78
N LEU A 16 -7.70 23.60 34.47
CA LEU A 16 -7.75 24.12 33.10
C LEU A 16 -6.36 24.35 32.52
N ALA A 17 -5.42 24.88 33.32
CA ALA A 17 -4.05 25.08 32.89
C ALA A 17 -3.35 23.74 32.59
N VAL A 18 -3.56 22.71 33.40
CA VAL A 18 -3.02 21.36 33.18
C VAL A 18 -3.61 20.75 31.90
N ILE A 19 -4.93 20.86 31.68
CA ILE A 19 -5.56 20.35 30.46
C ILE A 19 -5.00 21.05 29.22
N LEU A 20 -4.90 22.38 29.26
CA LEU A 20 -4.37 23.17 28.15
C LEU A 20 -2.91 22.78 27.84
N LEU A 21 -2.07 22.69 28.87
CA LEU A 21 -0.67 22.30 28.71
C LEU A 21 -0.54 20.88 28.12
N SER A 22 -1.33 19.92 28.62
CA SER A 22 -1.35 18.57 28.09
C SER A 22 -1.77 18.53 26.63
N ALA A 23 -2.81 19.29 26.24
CA ALA A 23 -3.22 19.42 24.85
C ALA A 23 -2.11 20.03 23.98
N THR A 24 -1.44 21.09 24.45
CA THR A 24 -0.32 21.70 23.74
C THR A 24 0.84 20.71 23.52
N ILE A 25 1.23 19.95 24.54
CA ILE A 25 2.29 18.93 24.44
C ILE A 25 1.87 17.84 23.45
N PHE A 26 0.62 17.39 23.51
CA PHE A 26 0.07 16.39 22.60
C PHE A 26 0.13 16.84 21.14
N PHE A 27 -0.34 18.05 20.82
CA PHE A 27 -0.27 18.59 19.46
C PHE A 27 1.17 18.83 19.00
N ALA A 28 2.06 19.30 19.89
CA ALA A 28 3.48 19.44 19.57
C ALA A 28 4.13 18.09 19.24
N ALA A 29 3.76 17.02 19.96
CA ALA A 29 4.23 15.67 19.67
C ALA A 29 3.75 15.16 18.31
N ILE A 30 2.45 15.31 17.99
CA ILE A 30 1.91 14.99 16.65
C ILE A 30 2.70 15.75 15.58
N PHE A 31 2.91 17.05 15.78
CA PHE A 31 3.63 17.87 14.82
C PHE A 31 5.08 17.39 14.61
N MET A 32 5.81 17.06 15.68
CA MET A 32 7.17 16.51 15.58
C MET A 32 7.23 15.14 14.89
N ILE A 33 6.20 14.32 15.05
CA ILE A 33 6.13 12.98 14.44
C ILE A 33 5.85 13.08 12.94
N GLU A 34 4.84 13.85 12.54
CA GLU A 34 4.27 13.80 11.19
C GLU A 34 4.82 14.88 10.24
N SER A 35 5.45 15.94 10.75
CA SER A 35 6.04 16.98 9.91
C SER A 35 7.08 16.42 8.92
N PRO A 36 7.30 17.07 7.76
CA PRO A 36 8.35 16.66 6.83
C PRO A 36 9.74 16.60 7.51
N GLY A 37 10.40 15.45 7.44
CA GLY A 37 11.66 15.15 8.15
C GLY A 37 11.49 14.78 9.63
N GLY A 38 10.25 14.60 10.09
CA GLY A 38 9.89 14.20 11.45
C GLY A 38 10.22 12.74 11.76
N ILE A 39 9.75 12.27 12.91
CA ILE A 39 10.05 10.91 13.40
C ILE A 39 9.53 9.83 12.45
N ALA A 40 8.34 10.02 11.87
CA ALA A 40 7.78 9.06 10.92
C ALA A 40 8.66 8.88 9.67
N ASP A 41 9.17 9.98 9.12
CA ASP A 41 10.02 9.96 7.92
C ASP A 41 11.37 9.29 8.19
N ARG A 42 11.93 9.49 9.39
CA ARG A 42 13.17 8.83 9.80
C ARG A 42 12.99 7.33 9.91
N ARG A 43 11.92 6.87 10.58
CA ARG A 43 11.60 5.44 10.68
C ARG A 43 11.42 4.81 9.30
N LEU A 44 10.73 5.52 8.40
CA LEU A 44 10.60 5.06 7.02
C LEU A 44 11.96 4.98 6.34
N SER A 45 12.78 6.03 6.44
CA SER A 45 14.12 6.10 5.85
C SER A 45 14.99 4.93 6.33
N GLU A 46 15.00 4.65 7.64
CA GLU A 46 15.70 3.51 8.24
C GLU A 46 15.17 2.18 7.69
N ALA A 47 13.85 2.01 7.59
CA ALA A 47 13.23 0.79 7.10
C ALA A 47 13.55 0.49 5.62
N VAL A 48 13.81 1.53 4.82
CA VAL A 48 14.20 1.41 3.41
C VAL A 48 15.72 1.50 3.20
N GLY A 49 16.51 1.53 4.27
CA GLY A 49 17.98 1.52 4.23
C GLY A 49 18.64 2.88 3.96
N MET A 50 17.92 3.99 4.07
CA MET A 50 18.43 5.35 3.92
C MET A 50 18.92 5.91 5.26
N ASN A 51 20.24 5.85 5.51
CA ASN A 51 20.85 6.23 6.79
C ASN A 51 21.50 7.62 6.82
N GLU A 52 21.84 8.20 5.66
CA GLU A 52 22.59 9.47 5.59
C GLU A 52 21.72 10.66 5.19
N ASP A 53 20.85 10.49 4.19
CA ASP A 53 19.86 11.49 3.76
C ASP A 53 18.45 10.95 4.04
N PHE A 54 17.83 11.42 5.11
CA PHE A 54 16.47 11.02 5.47
C PHE A 54 15.43 11.72 4.59
N LEU A 55 14.35 11.00 4.29
CA LEU A 55 13.22 11.50 3.53
C LEU A 55 12.58 12.71 4.24
N LYS A 56 12.08 13.66 3.45
CA LYS A 56 11.27 14.79 3.92
C LYS A 56 9.94 14.74 3.20
N ILE A 57 9.04 13.90 3.69
CA ILE A 57 7.81 13.56 3.00
C ILE A 57 6.80 14.68 3.25
N PRO A 58 6.33 15.36 2.18
CA PRO A 58 5.35 16.42 2.30
C PRO A 58 3.97 15.88 2.72
N ILE A 59 3.12 16.79 3.19
CA ILE A 59 1.76 16.47 3.64
C ILE A 59 0.76 17.01 2.62
N GLY A 60 0.05 16.10 1.97
CA GLY A 60 -1.00 16.37 1.01
C GLY A 60 -2.36 16.62 1.67
N LYS A 61 -3.23 17.35 0.96
CA LYS A 61 -4.63 17.55 1.36
C LYS A 61 -5.54 16.39 0.98
N THR A 62 -5.12 15.61 -0.02
CA THR A 62 -5.80 14.39 -0.50
C THR A 62 -4.75 13.29 -0.67
N PRO A 63 -5.18 12.02 -0.76
CA PRO A 63 -4.31 10.90 -1.10
C PRO A 63 -3.40 11.17 -2.31
N GLU A 64 -3.98 11.62 -3.41
CA GLU A 64 -3.28 11.89 -4.67
C GLU A 64 -2.31 13.05 -4.56
N ALA A 65 -2.71 14.12 -3.86
CA ALA A 65 -1.86 15.28 -3.62
C ALA A 65 -0.63 14.90 -2.79
N ALA A 66 -0.75 13.96 -1.85
CA ALA A 66 0.38 13.49 -1.06
C ALA A 66 1.41 12.75 -1.95
N VAL A 67 0.93 11.89 -2.85
CA VAL A 67 1.80 11.21 -3.84
C VAL A 67 2.44 12.22 -4.79
N GLU A 68 1.65 13.14 -5.35
CA GLU A 68 2.13 14.14 -6.32
C GLU A 68 3.23 15.03 -5.73
N GLN A 69 3.04 15.51 -4.51
CA GLN A 69 4.03 16.32 -3.81
C GLN A 69 5.31 15.52 -3.52
N PHE A 70 5.17 14.27 -3.09
CA PHE A 70 6.33 13.40 -2.85
C PHE A 70 7.12 13.11 -4.13
N ARG A 71 6.43 12.89 -5.26
CA ARG A 71 7.04 12.61 -6.57
C ARG A 71 7.52 13.86 -7.31
N GLY A 72 7.44 15.06 -6.71
CA GLY A 72 7.98 16.28 -7.30
C GLY A 72 7.12 16.91 -8.42
N GLY A 73 5.80 16.66 -8.43
CA GLY A 73 4.82 17.37 -9.26
C GLY A 73 4.93 17.18 -10.78
N SER A 74 5.81 16.29 -11.25
CA SER A 74 6.07 16.07 -12.68
C SER A 74 5.32 14.83 -13.14
N SER A 75 4.21 15.02 -13.89
CA SER A 75 3.38 13.96 -14.49
C SER A 75 2.97 12.85 -13.53
N SER A 76 1.98 13.11 -12.67
CA SER A 76 1.38 12.05 -11.84
C SER A 76 0.66 11.04 -12.75
N PRO A 77 1.00 9.74 -12.70
CA PRO A 77 0.27 8.73 -13.45
C PRO A 77 -1.23 8.75 -13.09
N TYR A 78 -2.09 8.40 -14.05
CA TYR A 78 -3.54 8.41 -13.89
C TYR A 78 -3.97 7.41 -12.81
N VAL A 79 -4.72 7.87 -11.82
CA VAL A 79 -5.34 6.96 -10.83
C VAL A 79 -6.47 6.20 -11.53
N ILE A 80 -6.37 4.87 -11.54
CA ILE A 80 -7.36 3.95 -12.14
C ILE A 80 -8.24 3.28 -11.10
N HIS A 81 -7.75 3.15 -9.86
CA HIS A 81 -8.51 2.62 -8.73
C HIS A 81 -8.00 3.20 -7.42
N GLN A 82 -8.90 3.35 -6.45
CA GLN A 82 -8.57 3.70 -5.06
C GLN A 82 -9.19 2.67 -4.13
N GLU A 83 -8.39 2.10 -3.25
CA GLU A 83 -8.85 1.16 -2.23
C GLU A 83 -8.63 1.74 -0.84
N PRO A 84 -9.71 2.06 -0.09
CA PRO A 84 -9.60 2.37 1.33
C PRO A 84 -9.04 1.17 2.09
N VAL A 85 -8.05 1.41 2.93
CA VAL A 85 -7.43 0.41 3.81
C VAL A 85 -7.30 0.98 5.22
N ASP A 86 -6.90 0.16 6.18
CA ASP A 86 -6.70 0.63 7.54
C ASP A 86 -5.71 1.81 7.58
N GLU A 87 -6.16 2.88 8.23
CA GLU A 87 -5.43 4.13 8.41
C GLU A 87 -5.02 4.86 7.10
N GLY A 88 -5.52 4.45 5.93
CA GLY A 88 -5.03 5.05 4.67
C GLY A 88 -5.79 4.67 3.39
N MET A 89 -5.09 4.84 2.28
CA MET A 89 -5.60 4.60 0.92
C MET A 89 -4.50 3.97 0.07
N LEU A 90 -4.85 2.97 -0.72
CA LEU A 90 -4.04 2.49 -1.84
C LEU A 90 -4.50 3.20 -3.11
N LEU A 91 -3.55 3.76 -3.85
CA LEU A 91 -3.78 4.39 -5.14
C LEU A 91 -3.14 3.55 -6.23
N PHE A 92 -3.95 2.94 -7.09
CA PHE A 92 -3.47 2.23 -8.28
C PHE A 92 -3.40 3.21 -9.43
N LYS A 93 -2.23 3.25 -10.09
CA LYS A 93 -1.89 4.27 -11.08
C LYS A 93 -1.22 3.66 -12.30
N THR A 94 -1.44 4.29 -13.47
CA THR A 94 -0.78 3.93 -14.74
C THR A 94 -0.25 5.18 -15.44
N SER A 95 0.85 5.05 -16.19
CA SER A 95 1.41 6.14 -16.99
C SER A 95 0.50 6.58 -18.14
N THR A 96 -0.32 5.67 -18.69
CA THR A 96 -1.25 5.98 -19.79
C THR A 96 -2.61 5.36 -19.57
N ARG A 97 -3.68 6.02 -20.02
CA ARG A 97 -5.05 5.45 -19.95
C ARG A 97 -5.32 4.34 -20.97
N GLN A 98 -4.41 4.15 -21.94
CA GLN A 98 -4.67 3.32 -23.12
C GLN A 98 -3.86 2.03 -23.13
N GLU A 99 -2.78 1.94 -22.33
CA GLU A 99 -1.91 0.77 -22.30
C GLU A 99 -1.63 0.34 -20.86
N SER A 100 -1.91 -0.94 -20.59
CA SER A 100 -1.70 -1.68 -19.35
C SER A 100 -0.23 -2.06 -19.09
N THR A 101 0.69 -1.30 -19.70
CA THR A 101 2.13 -1.58 -19.67
C THR A 101 2.80 -1.08 -18.39
N ASN A 102 2.08 -0.31 -17.57
CA ASN A 102 2.60 0.22 -16.32
C ASN A 102 1.54 0.16 -15.23
N LEU A 103 1.85 -0.49 -14.10
CA LEU A 103 1.01 -0.48 -12.92
C LEU A 103 1.85 -0.10 -11.71
N GLN A 104 1.41 0.95 -11.02
CA GLN A 104 1.97 1.39 -9.76
C GLN A 104 0.89 1.34 -8.69
N VAL A 105 1.31 1.00 -7.48
CA VAL A 105 0.49 1.13 -6.28
C VAL A 105 1.23 2.00 -5.26
N GLU A 106 0.51 2.96 -4.71
CA GLU A 106 1.03 3.90 -3.73
C GLU A 106 0.15 3.83 -2.48
N TYR A 107 0.74 3.52 -1.33
CA TYR A 107 0.09 3.63 -0.04
C TYR A 107 0.33 5.00 0.58
N VAL A 108 -0.78 5.66 0.92
CA VAL A 108 -0.78 6.92 1.64
C VAL A 108 -1.58 6.76 2.93
N ARG A 109 -1.00 7.25 4.03
CA ARG A 109 -1.61 7.20 5.36
C ARG A 109 -2.34 8.50 5.65
N ASN A 110 -3.53 8.39 6.24
CA ASN A 110 -4.23 9.53 6.80
C ASN A 110 -3.66 9.84 8.19
N THR A 111 -3.20 11.07 8.38
CA THR A 111 -2.61 11.55 9.64
C THR A 111 -3.44 12.71 10.19
N TRP A 112 -3.17 13.11 11.43
CA TRP A 112 -3.81 14.28 12.04
C TRP A 112 -3.47 15.60 11.32
N LEU A 113 -2.41 15.63 10.51
CA LEU A 113 -1.99 16.81 9.75
C LEU A 113 -2.42 16.78 8.28
N GLY A 114 -2.93 15.65 7.78
CA GLY A 114 -3.28 15.42 6.38
C GLY A 114 -2.80 14.06 5.86
N TRP A 115 -2.69 13.92 4.55
CA TRP A 115 -2.28 12.68 3.89
C TRP A 115 -0.78 12.66 3.67
N LYS A 116 -0.15 11.51 3.90
CA LYS A 116 1.30 11.36 3.79
C LYS A 116 1.65 10.09 3.04
N TRP A 117 2.55 10.19 2.07
CA TRP A 117 3.08 9.02 1.37
C TRP A 117 3.93 8.17 2.31
N VAL A 118 3.85 6.84 2.17
CA VAL A 118 4.58 5.92 3.05
C VAL A 118 5.35 4.89 2.23
N TRP A 119 4.67 4.14 1.37
CA TRP A 119 5.32 3.06 0.62
C TRP A 119 4.59 2.82 -0.69
N GLY A 120 5.24 2.15 -1.62
CA GLY A 120 4.67 1.84 -2.91
C GLY A 120 5.68 1.17 -3.81
N GLY A 121 5.19 0.68 -4.93
CA GLY A 121 5.99 0.06 -5.96
C GLY A 121 5.18 -0.15 -7.21
N GLY A 122 5.83 -0.64 -8.24
CA GLY A 122 5.19 -0.86 -9.51
C GLY A 122 6.16 -1.47 -10.49
N PHE A 123 5.59 -1.93 -11.59
CA PHE A 123 6.33 -2.50 -12.69
C PHE A 123 5.98 -1.76 -13.98
N SER A 124 6.92 -1.80 -14.92
CA SER A 124 6.73 -1.32 -16.28
C SER A 124 7.15 -2.44 -17.21
N ASN A 125 6.25 -2.89 -18.05
CA ASN A 125 6.52 -3.91 -19.06
C ASN A 125 7.04 -3.23 -20.32
N SER A 126 8.36 -3.06 -20.40
CA SER A 126 9.04 -2.81 -21.68
C SER A 126 9.27 -4.08 -22.50
N GLU A 127 9.04 -5.25 -21.90
CA GLU A 127 9.35 -6.57 -22.47
C GLU A 127 8.09 -7.44 -22.66
N ALA A 128 6.95 -6.83 -22.98
CA ALA A 128 5.80 -7.62 -23.45
C ALA A 128 6.19 -8.34 -24.75
N SER A 129 6.54 -9.61 -24.62
CA SER A 129 6.79 -10.53 -25.73
C SER A 129 5.57 -10.58 -26.65
N ASP A 130 5.75 -11.01 -27.90
CA ASP A 130 4.68 -11.17 -28.92
C ASP A 130 3.54 -12.15 -28.52
N LYS A 131 3.58 -12.71 -27.31
CA LYS A 131 2.51 -13.56 -26.74
C LYS A 131 1.73 -12.78 -25.68
N PRO A 132 0.38 -12.77 -25.72
CA PRO A 132 -0.42 -12.15 -24.68
C PRO A 132 -0.23 -12.94 -23.38
N SER A 133 0.39 -12.32 -22.38
CA SER A 133 0.53 -12.90 -21.05
C SER A 133 -0.83 -12.99 -20.36
N ALA A 134 -1.13 -14.09 -19.66
CA ALA A 134 -2.44 -14.24 -19.02
C ALA A 134 -2.59 -13.36 -17.77
N VAL A 135 -1.54 -13.31 -16.93
CA VAL A 135 -1.53 -12.55 -15.68
C VAL A 135 -0.17 -11.88 -15.47
N HIS A 136 -0.21 -10.61 -15.08
CA HIS A 136 0.94 -9.90 -14.50
C HIS A 136 0.82 -9.90 -12.98
N TYR A 137 1.95 -9.89 -12.28
CA TYR A 137 1.99 -9.79 -10.83
C TYR A 137 3.23 -9.03 -10.34
N MET A 138 3.10 -8.46 -9.15
CA MET A 138 4.20 -7.96 -8.34
C MET A 138 3.87 -8.22 -6.87
N SER A 139 4.86 -8.69 -6.12
CA SER A 139 4.83 -8.78 -4.67
C SER A 139 5.41 -7.50 -4.07
N LEU A 140 4.72 -6.97 -3.06
CA LEU A 140 5.20 -5.88 -2.22
C LEU A 140 5.28 -6.40 -0.78
N PRO A 141 6.49 -6.43 -0.19
CA PRO A 141 6.67 -6.97 1.15
C PRO A 141 6.20 -6.02 2.23
N GLU A 142 6.02 -6.57 3.43
CA GLU A 142 5.91 -5.78 4.64
C GLU A 142 7.18 -4.94 4.85
N LEU A 143 6.99 -3.69 5.28
CA LEU A 143 8.08 -2.81 5.66
C LEU A 143 8.26 -2.80 7.19
N LYS A 144 9.26 -3.55 7.68
CA LYS A 144 9.50 -3.71 9.12
C LYS A 144 9.68 -2.36 9.82
N GLY A 145 8.96 -2.18 10.93
CA GLY A 145 9.03 -0.96 11.74
C GLY A 145 8.17 0.20 11.23
N VAL A 146 7.42 -0.01 10.13
CA VAL A 146 6.49 0.96 9.56
C VAL A 146 5.10 0.33 9.45
N SER A 147 4.08 0.99 10.02
CA SER A 147 2.70 0.53 9.89
C SER A 147 2.22 0.73 8.45
N THR A 148 1.89 -0.37 7.77
CA THR A 148 1.42 -0.39 6.38
C THR A 148 0.46 -1.57 6.16
N PRO A 149 -0.38 -1.57 5.10
CA PRO A 149 -1.25 -2.69 4.77
C PRO A 149 -0.53 -3.85 4.06
N PHE A 150 0.80 -3.76 3.84
CA PHE A 150 1.59 -4.80 3.20
C PHE A 150 1.90 -5.94 4.20
N PRO A 151 2.11 -7.20 3.75
CA PRO A 151 2.40 -7.62 2.39
C PRO A 151 1.19 -7.64 1.44
N MET A 152 1.44 -7.43 0.15
CA MET A 152 0.39 -7.42 -0.88
C MET A 152 0.91 -8.01 -2.18
N LEU A 153 0.04 -8.67 -2.94
CA LEU A 153 0.27 -8.97 -4.35
C LEU A 153 -0.74 -8.24 -5.21
N PHE A 154 -0.32 -7.78 -6.37
CA PHE A 154 -1.18 -7.05 -7.29
C PHE A 154 -0.70 -7.18 -8.73
N GLY A 155 -1.57 -6.91 -9.69
CA GLY A 155 -1.23 -6.95 -11.10
C GLY A 155 -2.44 -6.83 -12.01
N TYR A 156 -2.28 -7.29 -13.25
CA TYR A 156 -3.35 -7.31 -14.25
C TYR A 156 -3.68 -8.73 -14.68
N VAL A 157 -4.95 -8.96 -15.01
CA VAL A 157 -5.45 -10.14 -15.72
C VAL A 157 -5.86 -9.70 -17.12
N PHE A 158 -5.28 -10.35 -18.13
CA PHE A 158 -5.58 -10.10 -19.55
C PHE A 158 -6.33 -11.26 -20.19
N ASP A 159 -6.17 -12.48 -19.67
CA ASP A 159 -6.92 -13.62 -20.18
C ASP A 159 -8.32 -13.67 -19.55
N PRO A 160 -9.40 -13.48 -20.32
CA PRO A 160 -10.76 -13.44 -19.80
C PRO A 160 -11.26 -14.80 -19.30
N SER A 161 -10.56 -15.90 -19.60
CA SER A 161 -10.89 -17.21 -19.01
C SER A 161 -10.58 -17.27 -17.52
N ILE A 162 -9.67 -16.42 -17.01
CA ILE A 162 -9.39 -16.31 -15.59
C ILE A 162 -10.42 -15.38 -14.95
N VAL A 163 -11.36 -15.96 -14.22
CA VAL A 163 -12.42 -15.21 -13.53
C VAL A 163 -12.17 -15.07 -12.03
N ARG A 164 -11.25 -15.87 -11.48
CA ARG A 164 -10.90 -15.85 -10.06
C ARG A 164 -9.40 -16.03 -9.85
N ILE A 165 -8.81 -15.22 -8.97
CA ILE A 165 -7.42 -15.37 -8.52
C ILE A 165 -7.41 -15.61 -7.02
N THR A 166 -6.59 -16.55 -6.57
CA THR A 166 -6.27 -16.73 -5.16
C THR A 166 -4.76 -16.72 -4.95
N VAL A 167 -4.35 -16.40 -3.73
CA VAL A 167 -2.97 -16.55 -3.27
C VAL A 167 -2.97 -17.48 -2.07
N GLU A 168 -2.33 -18.64 -2.24
CA GLU A 168 -2.12 -19.61 -1.19
C GLU A 168 -0.83 -19.33 -0.44
N THR A 169 -0.94 -19.31 0.88
CA THR A 169 0.19 -19.18 1.81
C THR A 169 0.30 -20.47 2.63
N MET A 170 1.52 -20.81 3.06
CA MET A 170 1.78 -22.05 3.80
C MET A 170 1.04 -22.13 5.16
N LYS A 171 0.76 -20.98 5.78
CA LYS A 171 0.18 -20.90 7.13
C LYS A 171 -1.26 -20.43 7.16
N ASP A 172 -1.61 -19.45 6.35
CA ASP A 172 -2.88 -18.72 6.46
C ASP A 172 -3.91 -19.19 5.40
N GLY A 173 -3.55 -20.19 4.59
CA GLY A 173 -4.43 -20.79 3.59
C GLY A 173 -4.60 -19.94 2.34
N SER A 174 -5.76 -20.06 1.69
CA SER A 174 -6.09 -19.39 0.43
C SER A 174 -6.74 -18.04 0.67
N ASN A 175 -6.14 -16.98 0.12
CA ASN A 175 -6.67 -15.62 0.15
C ASN A 175 -7.19 -15.26 -1.25
N GLU A 176 -8.47 -14.91 -1.36
CA GLU A 176 -9.07 -14.53 -2.64
C GLU A 176 -8.72 -13.09 -2.99
N ALA A 177 -8.27 -12.87 -4.23
CA ALA A 177 -7.94 -11.56 -4.72
C ALA A 177 -9.20 -10.79 -5.13
N LYS A 178 -9.20 -9.49 -4.83
CA LYS A 178 -10.18 -8.56 -5.39
C LYS A 178 -9.82 -8.28 -6.84
N GLN A 179 -10.83 -8.32 -7.72
CA GLN A 179 -10.68 -7.95 -9.12
C GLN A 179 -11.55 -6.73 -9.45
N ILE A 180 -10.97 -5.77 -10.15
CA ILE A 180 -11.59 -4.51 -10.56
C ILE A 180 -11.45 -4.39 -12.08
N LYS A 181 -12.57 -4.24 -12.79
CA LYS A 181 -12.54 -3.96 -14.22
C LYS A 181 -12.04 -2.53 -14.46
N VAL A 182 -10.93 -2.39 -15.17
CA VAL A 182 -10.30 -1.09 -15.47
C VAL A 182 -10.24 -0.76 -16.97
N GLY A 183 -10.42 -1.77 -17.84
CA GLY A 183 -10.54 -1.63 -19.29
C GLY A 183 -11.56 -2.62 -19.87
N PRO A 184 -11.76 -2.64 -21.21
CA PRO A 184 -12.66 -3.59 -21.86
C PRO A 184 -12.34 -5.06 -21.51
N ASP A 185 -11.05 -5.41 -21.59
CA ASP A 185 -10.49 -6.75 -21.41
C ASP A 185 -9.37 -6.78 -20.34
N GLU A 186 -9.34 -5.79 -19.45
CA GLU A 186 -8.29 -5.62 -18.45
C GLU A 186 -8.90 -5.52 -17.05
N HIS A 187 -8.46 -6.43 -16.18
CA HIS A 187 -8.84 -6.43 -14.77
C HIS A 187 -7.61 -6.21 -13.91
N LEU A 188 -7.64 -5.17 -13.08
CA LEU A 188 -6.73 -5.03 -11.97
C LEU A 188 -7.09 -6.08 -10.93
N TRP A 189 -6.10 -6.81 -10.43
CA TRP A 189 -6.27 -7.70 -9.29
C TRP A 189 -5.30 -7.34 -8.16
N PHE A 190 -5.72 -7.55 -6.91
CA PHE A 190 -4.84 -7.44 -5.76
C PHE A 190 -5.35 -8.24 -4.56
N VAL A 191 -4.45 -8.57 -3.65
CA VAL A 191 -4.74 -9.22 -2.38
C VAL A 191 -3.81 -8.70 -1.30
N LEU A 192 -4.37 -8.26 -0.18
CA LEU A 192 -3.63 -7.98 1.04
C LEU A 192 -3.45 -9.28 1.79
N LEU A 193 -2.21 -9.60 2.15
CA LEU A 193 -1.89 -10.78 2.94
C LEU A 193 -1.73 -10.38 4.41
N PRO A 194 -2.02 -11.30 5.35
CA PRO A 194 -1.74 -11.03 6.76
C PRO A 194 -0.23 -10.82 6.97
N SER A 195 0.16 -10.01 7.95
CA SER A 195 1.59 -9.79 8.28
C SER A 195 2.30 -11.07 8.77
N SER A 196 1.55 -12.12 9.10
CA SER A 196 2.08 -13.46 9.41
C SER A 196 2.38 -14.32 8.18
N ALA A 197 2.00 -13.87 6.98
CA ALA A 197 2.21 -14.61 5.76
C ALA A 197 3.72 -14.71 5.50
N ASP A 198 4.20 -15.95 5.47
CA ASP A 198 5.58 -16.28 5.14
C ASP A 198 5.62 -16.91 3.74
N MET A 199 6.62 -16.50 2.96
CA MET A 199 6.94 -17.11 1.67
C MET A 199 7.31 -18.61 1.81
N PRO A 200 7.12 -19.44 0.76
CA PRO A 200 6.63 -19.06 -0.57
C PRO A 200 5.11 -18.88 -0.65
N TYR A 201 4.67 -18.13 -1.65
CA TYR A 201 3.26 -17.98 -2.03
C TYR A 201 2.99 -18.65 -3.37
N GLU A 202 1.78 -19.16 -3.58
CA GLU A 202 1.33 -19.63 -4.89
C GLU A 202 0.14 -18.78 -5.36
N ILE A 203 0.32 -18.05 -6.46
CA ILE A 203 -0.79 -17.40 -7.17
C ILE A 203 -1.48 -18.47 -8.02
N LYS A 204 -2.81 -18.58 -7.94
CA LYS A 204 -3.61 -19.49 -8.75
C LYS A 204 -4.71 -18.73 -9.48
N GLY A 205 -4.85 -18.99 -10.78
CA GLY A 205 -5.94 -18.50 -11.62
C GLY A 205 -6.93 -19.62 -11.93
N TYR A 206 -8.22 -19.32 -11.83
CA TYR A 206 -9.32 -20.26 -12.05
C TYR A 206 -10.30 -19.77 -13.08
N ASP A 207 -10.91 -20.71 -13.80
CA ASP A 207 -11.99 -20.47 -14.74
C ASP A 207 -13.38 -20.46 -14.10
N GLU A 208 -14.43 -20.26 -14.92
CA GLU A 208 -15.83 -20.25 -14.49
C GLU A 208 -16.31 -21.59 -13.90
N SER A 209 -15.68 -22.71 -14.26
CA SER A 209 -15.99 -24.02 -13.71
C SER A 209 -15.31 -24.28 -12.35
N GLY A 210 -14.37 -23.41 -11.97
CA GLY A 210 -13.54 -23.55 -10.78
C GLY A 210 -12.28 -24.39 -11.01
N GLU A 211 -11.96 -24.72 -12.26
CA GLU A 211 -10.71 -25.40 -12.62
C GLU A 211 -9.53 -24.43 -12.54
N GLN A 212 -8.42 -24.89 -11.97
CA GLN A 212 -7.17 -24.11 -11.96
C GLN A 212 -6.53 -24.17 -13.35
N ILE A 213 -6.44 -23.03 -14.02
CA ILE A 213 -5.92 -22.91 -15.39
C ILE A 213 -4.59 -22.16 -15.47
N ALA A 214 -4.12 -21.57 -14.37
CA ALA A 214 -2.82 -20.92 -14.27
C ALA A 214 -2.27 -20.96 -12.83
N SER A 215 -0.96 -21.06 -12.66
CA SER A 215 -0.30 -20.95 -11.35
C SER A 215 1.12 -20.37 -11.46
N LYS A 216 1.54 -19.69 -10.40
CA LYS A 216 2.90 -19.15 -10.22
C LYS A 216 3.32 -19.23 -8.76
N MET A 217 4.43 -19.94 -8.51
CA MET A 217 5.13 -19.92 -7.23
C MET A 217 5.99 -18.65 -7.11
N ILE A 218 5.96 -18.03 -5.93
CA ILE A 218 6.76 -16.86 -5.56
C ILE A 218 7.56 -17.22 -4.32
N ASP A 219 8.87 -17.12 -4.41
CA ASP A 219 9.84 -17.36 -3.35
C ASP A 219 10.61 -16.10 -2.93
N ASP A 220 10.60 -15.04 -3.74
CA ASP A 220 11.15 -13.72 -3.41
C ASP A 220 10.04 -12.72 -3.03
N PRO A 221 10.11 -12.09 -1.84
CA PRO A 221 9.19 -11.02 -1.41
C PRO A 221 9.06 -9.82 -2.36
N ASN A 222 10.00 -9.62 -3.28
CA ASN A 222 9.98 -8.54 -4.27
C ASN A 222 9.79 -9.05 -5.70
N ASP A 223 9.39 -10.32 -5.87
CA ASP A 223 9.21 -10.92 -7.19
C ASP A 223 8.12 -10.18 -7.99
N SER A 224 8.34 -10.09 -9.29
CA SER A 224 7.39 -9.54 -10.24
C SER A 224 7.59 -10.18 -11.60
N GLY A 225 6.51 -10.27 -12.36
CA GLY A 225 6.59 -10.84 -13.70
C GLY A 225 5.24 -11.19 -14.26
N ILE A 226 5.28 -12.17 -15.16
CA ILE A 226 4.14 -12.64 -15.94
C ILE A 226 4.02 -14.16 -15.84
N PHE A 227 2.81 -14.70 -15.98
CA PHE A 227 2.59 -16.13 -16.18
C PHE A 227 1.38 -16.38 -17.08
N ASP A 228 1.42 -17.52 -17.78
CA ASP A 228 0.47 -17.90 -18.83
C ASP A 228 -0.45 -19.05 -18.39
N LEU A 229 -1.51 -19.29 -19.16
CA LEU A 229 -2.33 -20.49 -19.01
C LEU A 229 -1.50 -21.78 -19.11
N GLY A 230 -1.87 -22.78 -18.31
CA GLY A 230 -1.17 -24.07 -18.25
C GLY A 230 0.19 -24.01 -17.56
N THR A 231 0.64 -22.83 -17.09
CA THR A 231 1.78 -22.73 -16.18
C THR A 231 1.41 -23.44 -14.89
N THR A 232 2.11 -24.53 -14.58
CA THR A 232 2.04 -25.21 -13.29
C THR A 232 3.21 -24.73 -12.44
N ALA A 233 3.03 -24.66 -11.12
CA ALA A 233 4.11 -24.30 -10.20
C ALA A 233 5.32 -25.21 -10.46
N SER A 234 6.34 -24.68 -11.15
CA SER A 234 7.59 -25.38 -11.35
C SER A 234 8.26 -25.47 -9.97
N SER A 235 8.40 -26.69 -9.47
CA SER A 235 9.27 -26.94 -8.33
C SER A 235 10.69 -26.61 -8.78
N ALA A 236 11.26 -25.54 -8.25
CA ALA A 236 12.70 -25.35 -8.34
C ALA A 236 13.38 -26.57 -7.65
N PRO A 237 14.47 -27.11 -8.24
CA PRO A 237 15.18 -28.28 -7.72
C PRO A 237 15.89 -28.05 -6.39
#